data_AF-A0A662UAJ9-F1
#
_entry.id   AF-A0A662UAJ9-F1
#
_cell.length_a   1.000
_cell.length_b   1.000
_cell.length_c   1.000
_cell.angle_alpha   90.00
_cell.angle_beta   90.00
_cell.angle_gamma   90.00
#
_symmetry.space_group_name_H-M   'P 1'
#
loop_
_entity.id
_entity.type
_entity.pdbx_description
1 polymer ?
#
loop_
_entity_poly.entity_id
_entity_poly.type
_entity_poly.pdbx_seq_one_letter_code
_entity_poly.pdbx_strand_id
1 'polypeptide(L)' 'MLNPSDTIAEGDDVLLYIDHMRRWVKKVKRGSVFGSDRGSLKHDDIIGKKYGDKAILSLGYEVYLLRPLLMDYV' A
#
# COMPACT_ATOMS: atom_id res chain seq x y z
N MET A 1 -12.27 -1.52 -22.28
CA MET A 1 -11.19 -1.32 -21.29
C MET A 1 -11.81 -1.41 -19.92
N LEU A 2 -11.39 -2.36 -19.07
CA LEU A 2 -11.75 -2.31 -17.66
C LEU A 2 -10.97 -1.14 -17.08
N ASN A 3 -11.64 -0.06 -16.69
CA ASN A 3 -11.02 0.95 -15.85
C ASN A 3 -10.95 0.30 -14.46
N PRO A 4 -9.79 -0.17 -13.99
CA PRO A 4 -9.71 -0.69 -12.65
C PRO A 4 -10.07 0.48 -11.74
N SER A 5 -10.97 0.28 -10.77
CA SER A 5 -11.26 1.29 -9.76
C SER A 5 -9.94 1.84 -9.21
N ASP A 6 -9.72 3.14 -9.29
CA ASP A 6 -8.53 3.79 -8.72
C ASP A 6 -8.53 3.79 -7.20
N THR A 7 -9.67 3.45 -6.60
CA THR A 7 -9.82 3.31 -5.16
C THR A 7 -9.38 1.93 -4.69
N ILE A 8 -8.53 1.91 -3.67
CA ILE A 8 -8.04 0.71 -2.97
C ILE A 8 -9.19 0.10 -2.16
N ALA A 9 -9.45 -1.19 -2.37
CA ALA A 9 -10.44 -1.96 -1.63
C ALA A 9 -9.80 -3.16 -0.89
N GLU A 10 -10.59 -3.81 -0.02
CA GLU A 10 -10.18 -5.08 0.57
C GLU A 10 -10.02 -6.16 -0.51
N GLY A 11 -8.95 -6.97 -0.41
CA GLY A 11 -8.61 -8.02 -1.36
C GLY A 11 -7.63 -7.60 -2.46
N ASP A 12 -7.53 -6.29 -2.72
CA ASP A 12 -6.59 -5.71 -3.67
C ASP A 12 -5.14 -5.90 -3.25
N ASP A 13 -4.22 -5.93 -4.22
CA ASP A 13 -2.79 -5.83 -3.95
C ASP A 13 -2.32 -4.39 -4.11
N VAL A 14 -1.59 -3.90 -3.10
CA VAL A 14 -0.98 -2.57 -3.09
C VAL A 14 0.53 -2.73 -2.93
N LEU A 15 1.30 -2.04 -3.77
CA LEU A 15 2.72 -1.83 -3.57
C LEU A 15 2.90 -0.68 -2.58
N LEU A 16 3.36 -1.00 -1.38
CA LEU A 16 3.79 -0.04 -0.38
C LEU A 16 5.25 0.34 -0.69
N TYR A 17 5.47 1.56 -1.19
CA TYR A 17 6.79 2.03 -1.62
C TYR A 17 7.26 3.19 -0.74
N ILE A 18 8.35 2.99 0.00
CA ILE A 18 9.02 4.04 0.79
C ILE A 18 10.24 4.54 0.02
N ASP A 19 11.12 3.61 -0.34
CA ASP A 19 12.34 3.85 -1.09
C ASP A 19 12.74 2.58 -1.87
N HIS A 20 13.82 2.65 -2.64
CA HIS A 20 14.31 1.53 -3.48
C HIS A 20 14.67 0.26 -2.69
N MET A 21 14.96 0.37 -1.39
CA MET A 21 15.26 -0.77 -0.51
C MET A 21 14.01 -1.26 0.24
N ARG A 22 13.00 -0.42 0.38
CA ARG A 22 11.81 -0.63 1.22
C ARG A 22 10.56 -0.54 0.38
N ARG A 23 10.25 -1.67 -0.26
CA ARG A 23 9.04 -1.85 -1.05
C ARG A 23 8.45 -3.23 -0.84
N TRP A 24 7.13 -3.31 -0.71
CA TRP A 24 6.44 -4.58 -0.50
C TRP A 24 5.08 -4.60 -1.17
N VAL A 25 4.76 -5.68 -1.87
CA VAL A 25 3.39 -5.95 -2.30
C VAL A 25 2.62 -6.55 -1.12
N LYS A 26 1.47 -5.97 -0.78
CA LYS A 26 0.59 -6.44 0.28
C LYS A 26 -0.84 -6.55 -0.20
N LYS A 27 -1.46 -7.68 0.10
CA LYS A 27 -2.91 -7.84 -0.03
C LYS A 27 -3.62 -7.07 1.09
N VAL A 28 -4.48 -6.14 0.71
CA VAL A 28 -5.27 -5.32 1.63
C VAL A 28 -6.31 -6.19 2.32
N LYS A 29 -6.39 -6.06 3.64
CA LYS A 29 -7.27 -6.85 4.51
C LYS A 29 -7.66 -6.01 5.71
N ARG A 30 -8.96 -5.89 6.00
CA ARG A 30 -9.45 -5.08 7.12
C ARG A 30 -8.90 -5.58 8.46
N GLY A 31 -8.66 -4.64 9.37
CA GLY A 31 -8.07 -4.92 10.69
C GLY A 31 -6.61 -5.41 10.68
N SER A 32 -5.98 -5.54 9.51
CA SER A 32 -4.58 -5.96 9.40
C SER A 32 -3.63 -4.78 9.44
N VAL A 33 -2.39 -5.05 9.84
CA VAL A 33 -1.33 -4.04 9.97
C VAL A 33 -0.08 -4.51 9.23
N PHE A 34 0.46 -3.64 8.38
CA PHE A 34 1.80 -3.77 7.83
C PHE A 34 2.81 -3.13 8.80
N GLY A 35 3.94 -3.79 9.03
CA GLY A 35 5.04 -3.27 9.87
C GLY A 35 6.36 -3.27 9.12
N SER A 36 7.20 -2.27 9.40
CA SER A 36 8.54 -2.09 8.87
C SER A 36 9.46 -1.44 9.91
N ASP A 37 10.75 -1.30 9.57
CA ASP A 37 11.71 -0.49 10.34
C ASP A 37 11.36 1.01 10.35
N ARG A 38 10.44 1.46 9.48
CA ARG A 38 9.93 2.85 9.40
C ARG A 38 8.56 3.02 10.05
N GLY A 39 8.12 2.04 10.84
CA GLY A 39 6.83 2.06 11.52
C GLY A 39 5.80 1.16 10.85
N SER A 40 4.54 1.39 11.18
CA SER A 40 3.42 0.55 10.78
C SER A 40 2.32 1.33 10.06
N LEU A 41 1.54 0.61 9.24
CA LEU A 41 0.39 1.10 8.50
C LEU A 41 -0.80 0.17 8.74
N LYS A 42 -1.92 0.70 9.24
CA LYS A 42 -3.15 -0.09 9.29
C LYS A 42 -3.76 -0.12 7.89
N HIS A 43 -4.18 -1.28 7.43
CA HIS A 43 -4.82 -1.40 6.12
C HIS A 43 -6.14 -0.62 6.05
N ASP A 44 -6.84 -0.47 7.18
CA ASP A 44 -8.06 0.34 7.27
C ASP A 44 -7.80 1.82 6.93
N ASP A 45 -6.57 2.32 7.13
CA ASP A 45 -6.20 3.72 6.84
C ASP A 45 -5.95 3.97 5.34
N ILE A 46 -5.88 2.91 4.53
CA ILE A 46 -5.67 3.00 3.07
C ILE A 46 -6.86 2.53 2.24
N ILE A 47 -7.79 1.77 2.83
CA ILE A 47 -9.04 1.42 2.14
C ILE A 47 -9.82 2.70 1.85
N GLY A 48 -10.23 2.88 0.60
CA GLY A 48 -10.91 4.09 0.14
C GLY A 48 -9.97 5.18 -0.37
N LYS A 49 -8.65 5.06 -0.16
CA LYS A 49 -7.66 5.94 -0.82
C LYS A 49 -7.45 5.53 -2.27
N LYS A 50 -6.84 6.41 -3.06
CA LYS A 50 -6.49 6.10 -4.44
C LYS A 50 -5.10 5.49 -4.55
N TYR A 51 -4.91 4.64 -5.54
CA TYR A 51 -3.58 4.32 -6.01
C TYR A 51 -2.88 5.61 -6.48
N GLY A 52 -1.63 5.80 -6.08
CA GLY A 52 -0.86 7.02 -6.24
C GLY A 52 -0.84 7.91 -4.99
N ASP A 53 -1.78 7.74 -4.06
CA ASP A 53 -1.80 8.51 -2.81
C ASP A 53 -0.62 8.14 -1.89
N LYS A 54 -0.39 9.00 -0.90
CA LYS A 54 0.49 8.72 0.23
C LYS A 54 -0.28 8.34 1.49
N ALA A 55 0.35 7.55 2.33
CA ALA A 55 -0.01 7.37 3.73
C ALA A 55 1.18 7.71 4.63
N ILE A 56 0.88 7.96 5.91
CA ILE A 56 1.90 8.22 6.93
C ILE A 56 1.97 6.98 7.82
N LEU A 57 3.16 6.43 7.98
CA LEU A 57 3.44 5.34 8.92
C LEU A 57 3.43 5.88 10.35
N SER A 58 3.28 4.99 11.33
CA SER A 58 3.23 5.35 12.76
C SER A 58 4.45 6.13 13.29
N LEU A 59 5.60 6.09 12.61
CA LEU A 59 6.80 6.87 12.94
C LEU A 59 6.97 8.15 12.11
N GLY A 60 5.94 8.55 11.34
CA GLY A 60 5.92 9.79 10.56
C GLY A 60 6.47 9.70 9.14
N TYR A 61 6.97 8.53 8.72
CA TYR A 61 7.48 8.34 7.36
C TYR A 61 6.34 8.24 6.33
N GLU A 62 6.55 8.83 5.16
CA GLU A 62 5.62 8.68 4.04
C GLU A 62 5.80 7.33 3.33
N VAL A 63 4.70 6.77 2.85
CA VAL A 63 4.68 5.59 1.98
C VAL A 63 3.72 5.85 0.81
N TYR A 64 4.16 5.57 -0.41
CA TYR A 64 3.30 5.61 -1.60
C TYR A 64 2.50 4.33 -1.72
N LEU A 65 1.23 4.47 -2.13
CA LEU A 65 0.29 3.37 -2.35
C LEU A 65 0.14 3.13 -3.85
N LEU A 66 0.96 2.26 -4.43
CA LEU A 66 1.03 2.10 -5.89
C LEU A 66 0.35 0.81 -6.34
N ARG A 67 -0.08 0.76 -7.61
CA ARG A 67 -0.47 -0.52 -8.22
C ARG A 67 0.80 -1.33 -8.47
N PRO A 68 0.89 -2.57 -8.01
CA PRO A 68 2.04 -3.41 -8.30
C PRO A 68 2.08 -3.77 -9.79
N LEU A 69 3.28 -3.79 -10.35
CA LEU A 69 3.58 -4.39 -11.64
C LEU A 69 3.94 -5.86 -11.43
N LEU A 70 3.94 -6.66 -12.51
CA LEU A 70 4.36 -8.06 -12.45
C LEU A 70 5.76 -8.24 -11.85
N MET A 71 6.67 -7.29 -12.10
CA MET A 71 8.03 -7.31 -11.58
C MET A 71 8.12 -7.05 -10.07
N ASP A 72 7.08 -6.52 -9.43
CA ASP A 72 7.11 -6.26 -7.99
C ASP A 72 6.85 -7.52 -7.15
N TYR A 73 6.49 -8.64 -7.78
CA TYR A 73 6.23 -9.93 -7.14
C TYR A 73 7.45 -10.87 -7.11
N VAL A 74 8.57 -10.50 -7.75
CA VAL A 74 9.80 -11.31 -7.84
C VAL A 74 10.92 -10.84 -6.91
#